data_AF-A0A524GHP6-F1
#
_entry.id   AF-A0A524GHP6-F1
#
_cell.length_a   1.000
_cell.length_b   1.000
_cell.length_c   1.000
_cell.angle_alpha   90.00
_cell.angle_beta   90.00
_cell.angle_gamma   90.00
#
_symmetry.space_group_name_H-M   'P 1'
#
loop_
_entity.id
_entity.type
_entity.pdbx_description
1 polymer ?
#
loop_
_entity_poly.entity_id
_entity_poly.type
_entity_poly.pdbx_seq_one_letter_code
_entity_poly.pdbx_strand_id
1 'polypeptide(L)'
;MILYKQAPALIVAIPLLSAFAVNICGWFNKRACFPMALLAMAATFGATLIALFQVMDTGPISYRLGGWPPPIGIEYVIDHLNGLVLV
;
A
#
# COMPACT_ATOMS: atom_id res chain seq x y z
N MET A 1 13.21 -7.63 5.33
CA MET A 1 12.54 -8.95 5.17
C MET A 1 11.03 -8.89 5.45
N ILE A 2 10.57 -8.25 6.53
CA ILE A 2 9.12 -8.10 6.82
C ILE A 2 8.44 -7.11 5.85
N LEU A 3 9.03 -5.92 5.67
CA LEU A 3 8.48 -4.87 4.81
C LEU A 3 8.29 -5.34 3.35
N TYR A 4 9.26 -6.10 2.84
CA TYR A 4 9.23 -6.69 1.50
C TYR A 4 8.03 -7.64 1.31
N LYS A 5 7.73 -8.48 2.30
CA LYS A 5 6.59 -9.41 2.22
C LYS A 5 5.24 -8.72 2.39
N GLN A 6 5.19 -7.59 3.09
CA GLN A 6 3.95 -6.87 3.42
C GLN A 6 3.69 -5.65 2.54
N ALA A 7 4.55 -5.37 1.55
CA ALA A 7 4.38 -4.25 0.64
C ALA A 7 2.96 -4.19 0.01
N PRO A 8 2.35 -5.30 -0.47
CA PRO A 8 0.99 -5.27 -1.02
C PRO A 8 -0.05 -4.78 -0.02
N ALA A 9 0.06 -5.17 1.26
CA ALA A 9 -0.87 -4.72 2.30
C ALA A 9 -0.66 -3.24 2.67
N LEU A 10 0.59 -2.77 2.70
CA LEU A 10 0.93 -1.38 3.01
C LEU A 10 0.39 -0.40 1.96
N ILE A 11 0.39 -0.78 0.69
CA ILE A 11 -0.15 0.02 -0.42
C ILE A 11 -1.62 0.39 -0.15
N VAL A 12 -2.39 -0.52 0.45
CA VAL A 12 -3.82 -0.29 0.78
C VAL A 12 -4.00 0.32 2.18
N ALA A 13 -3.27 -0.18 3.17
CA ALA A 13 -3.46 0.21 4.57
C ALA A 13 -3.03 1.65 4.87
N ILE A 14 -1.91 2.10 4.28
CA ILE A 14 -1.39 3.46 4.51
C ILE A 14 -2.38 4.55 4.09
N PRO A 15 -2.88 4.59 2.83
CA PRO A 15 -3.81 5.64 2.41
C PRO A 15 -5.16 5.53 3.12
N LEU A 16 -5.62 4.32 3.44
CA LEU A 16 -6.85 4.11 4.18
C LEU A 16 -6.77 4.70 5.60
N LEU A 17 -5.73 4.34 6.36
CA LEU A 17 -5.54 4.84 7.73
C LEU A 17 -5.22 6.34 7.74
N SER A 18 -4.46 6.82 6.77
CA SER A 18 -4.13 8.24 6.67
C SER A 18 -5.37 9.09 6.37
N ALA A 19 -6.33 8.60 5.59
CA ALA A 19 -7.60 9.31 5.36
C ALA A 19 -8.35 9.56 6.67
N PHE A 20 -8.45 8.56 7.55
CA PHE A 20 -9.04 8.73 8.88
C PHE A 20 -8.23 9.69 9.76
N ALA A 21 -6.90 9.52 9.79
CA ALA A 21 -6.02 10.38 10.57
C ALA A 21 -6.11 11.85 10.14
N VAL A 22 -6.09 12.12 8.83
CA VAL A 22 -6.22 13.47 8.26
C VAL A 22 -7.59 14.08 8.58
N ASN A 23 -8.67 13.27 8.55
CA ASN A 23 -10.01 13.73 8.91
C ASN A 23 -10.07 14.19 10.38
N ILE A 24 -9.56 13.37 11.30
CA ILE A 24 -9.50 13.69 12.74
C ILE A 24 -8.62 14.91 12.98
N CYS A 25 -7.42 14.97 12.39
CA CYS A 25 -6.52 16.10 12.52
C CYS A 25 -7.10 17.40 11.94
N GLY A 26 -7.97 17.30 10.93
CA GLY A 26 -8.69 18.44 10.34
C GLY A 26 -9.60 19.18 11.31
N TRP A 27 -10.07 18.51 12.38
CA TRP A 27 -10.83 19.17 13.45
C TRP A 27 -9.95 20.07 14.33
N PHE A 28 -8.68 19.73 14.51
CA PHE A 28 -7.75 20.47 15.37
C PHE A 28 -6.94 21.51 14.61
N ASN A 29 -6.37 21.14 13.46
CA ASN A 29 -5.50 22.02 12.68
C ASN A 29 -5.52 21.66 11.19
N LYS A 30 -6.29 22.44 10.41
CA LYS A 30 -6.40 22.28 8.95
C LYS A 30 -5.07 22.41 8.21
N ARG A 31 -4.08 23.14 8.75
CA ARG A 31 -2.76 23.30 8.11
C ARG A 31 -1.91 22.02 8.21
N ALA A 32 -2.19 21.15 9.18
CA ALA A 32 -1.48 19.89 9.35
C ALA A 32 -1.99 18.77 8.42
N CYS A 33 -3.19 18.92 7.84
CA CYS A 33 -3.78 17.93 6.93
C CYS A 33 -2.93 17.70 5.68
N PHE A 34 -2.45 18.77 5.05
CA PHE A 34 -1.65 18.69 3.84
C PHE A 34 -0.32 17.94 4.03
N PRO A 35 0.56 18.31 4.98
CA PRO A 35 1.81 17.58 5.19
C PRO A 35 1.57 16.11 5.59
N MET A 36 0.50 15.80 6.35
CA MET A 36 0.15 14.42 6.67
C MET A 36 -0.26 13.61 5.44
N ALA A 37 -1.12 14.18 4.57
CA ALA A 37 -1.51 13.52 3.33
C ALA A 37 -0.30 13.31 2.41
N LEU A 38 0.59 14.30 2.31
CA LEU A 38 1.82 14.20 1.52
C LEU A 38 2.74 13.09 2.04
N LEU A 39 2.94 13.00 3.36
CA LEU A 39 3.74 11.95 3.98
C LEU A 39 3.14 10.56 3.75
N ALA A 40 1.81 10.44 3.84
CA ALA A 40 1.12 9.18 3.55
C ALA A 40 1.29 8.77 2.08
N MET A 41 1.12 9.69 1.13
CA MET A 41 1.35 9.44 -0.29
C MET A 41 2.81 9.05 -0.57
N ALA A 42 3.78 9.74 0.03
CA ALA A 42 5.20 9.40 -0.12
C ALA A 42 5.52 7.99 0.45
N ALA A 43 4.92 7.63 1.58
CA ALA A 43 5.07 6.29 2.16
C ALA A 43 4.42 5.20 1.29
N THR A 44 3.22 5.46 0.74
CA THR A 44 2.57 4.56 -0.21
C THR A 44 3.39 4.39 -1.48
N PHE A 45 3.92 5.48 -2.04
CA PHE A 45 4.81 5.45 -3.21
C PHE A 45 6.09 4.63 -2.95
N GLY A 46 6.67 4.76 -1.76
CA GLY A 46 7.79 3.90 -1.35
C GLY A 46 7.42 2.41 -1.35
N ALA A 47 6.21 2.06 -0.89
CA ALA A 47 5.74 0.68 -0.89
C ALA A 47 5.45 0.13 -2.30
N THR A 48 4.93 0.96 -3.22
CA THR A 48 4.68 0.56 -4.61
C THR A 48 5.99 0.35 -5.38
N LEU A 49 7.02 1.17 -5.15
CA LEU A 49 8.36 0.94 -5.70
C LEU A 49 8.97 -0.38 -5.23
N ILE A 50 8.84 -0.72 -3.94
CA ILE A 50 9.32 -2.01 -3.42
C ILE A 50 8.59 -3.17 -4.10
N ALA A 51 7.26 -3.07 -4.26
CA ALA A 51 6.47 -4.09 -4.95
C ALA A 51 6.87 -4.21 -6.43
N LEU A 52 7.12 -3.10 -7.13
CA LEU A 52 7.56 -3.12 -8.53
C LEU A 52 8.91 -3.82 -8.68
N PHE A 53 9.91 -3.46 -7.87
CA PHE A 53 11.22 -4.12 -7.92
C PHE A 53 11.12 -5.61 -7.59
N GLN A 54 10.25 -5.99 -6.64
CA GLN A 54 9.99 -7.39 -6.33
C GLN A 54 9.39 -8.15 -7.52
N VAL A 55 8.42 -7.55 -8.22
CA VAL A 55 7.81 -8.17 -9.40
C VAL A 55 8.83 -8.33 -10.52
N MET A 56 9.68 -7.33 -10.73
CA MET A 56 10.73 -7.37 -11.76
C MET A 56 11.79 -8.45 -11.51
N ASP A 57 12.14 -8.70 -10.24
CA ASP A 57 13.20 -9.65 -9.87
C ASP A 57 12.67 -11.09 -9.69
N THR A 58 11.49 -11.25 -9.08
CA THR A 58 10.96 -12.56 -8.66
C THR A 58 9.70 -13.01 -9.38
N GLY A 59 9.11 -12.15 -10.22
CA GLY A 59 7.85 -12.40 -10.91
C GLY A 59 6.62 -11.97 -10.09
N PRO A 60 5.40 -12.29 -10.58
CA PRO A 60 4.16 -11.78 -9.98
C PRO A 60 3.99 -12.13 -8.49
N ILE A 61 3.52 -11.14 -7.71
CA ILE A 61 3.26 -11.31 -6.29
C ILE A 61 1.83 -11.80 -6.10
N SER A 62 1.66 -12.90 -5.36
CA SER A 62 0.38 -13.38 -4.83
C SER A 62 0.35 -13.15 -3.32
N TYR A 63 -0.50 -12.22 -2.86
CA TYR A 63 -0.62 -11.88 -1.45
C TYR A 63 -2.01 -12.23 -0.91
N ARG A 64 -2.07 -13.16 0.07
CA ARG A 64 -3.33 -13.59 0.68
C ARG A 64 -3.68 -12.69 1.86
N LEU A 65 -4.79 -11.96 1.75
CA LEU A 65 -5.35 -11.15 2.82
C LEU A 65 -6.16 -12.05 3.76
N GLY A 66 -5.83 -12.01 5.05
CA GLY A 66 -6.56 -12.74 6.09
C GLY A 66 -6.20 -14.22 6.26
N GLY A 67 -5.24 -14.76 5.48
CA GLY A 67 -4.73 -16.13 5.65
C GLY A 67 -5.60 -17.25 5.03
N TRP A 68 -6.69 -16.90 4.36
CA TRP A 68 -7.55 -17.85 3.66
C TRP A 68 -6.99 -18.10 2.25
N PRO A 69 -6.82 -19.37 1.82
CA PRO A 69 -6.38 -19.65 0.45
C PRO A 69 -7.49 -19.35 -0.57
N PRO A 70 -7.14 -18.95 -1.80
CA PRO A 70 -8.10 -18.88 -2.92
C PRO A 70 -8.71 -20.27 -3.20
N PRO A 71 -9.95 -20.37 -3.75
CA PRO A 71 -10.71 -19.33 -4.45
C PRO A 71 -11.65 -18.47 -3.58
N ILE A 72 -11.83 -18.82 -2.31
CA ILE A 72 -12.77 -18.10 -1.41
C ILE A 72 -12.06 -16.95 -0.68
N GLY A 73 -10.74 -17.05 -0.48
CA GLY A 73 -9.93 -16.01 0.16
C GLY A 73 -9.70 -14.77 -0.71
N ILE A 74 -9.44 -13.63 -0.06
CA ILE A 74 -9.08 -12.38 -0.75
C ILE A 74 -7.59 -12.44 -1.11
N GLU A 75 -7.31 -12.47 -2.41
CA GLU A 75 -5.95 -12.45 -2.94
C GLU A 75 -5.68 -11.13 -3.64
N TYR A 76 -4.55 -10.51 -3.32
CA TYR A 76 -4.05 -9.33 -4.00
C TYR A 76 -2.87 -9.73 -4.89
N VAL A 77 -3.13 -9.76 -6.20
CA VAL A 77 -2.14 -10.15 -7.21
C VAL A 77 -1.55 -8.92 -7.86
N ILE A 78 -0.22 -8.80 -7.83
CA ILE A 78 0.53 -7.74 -8.50
C ILE A 78 1.40 -8.39 -9.58
N ASP A 79 1.02 -8.19 -10.84
CA ASP A 79 1.81 -8.57 -11.99
C ASP A 79 2.64 -7.39 -12.52
N HIS A 80 3.36 -7.58 -13.62
CA HIS A 80 4.22 -6.56 -14.21
C HIS A 80 3.43 -5.32 -14.65
N LEU A 81 2.19 -5.50 -15.11
CA LEU A 81 1.34 -4.41 -15.59
C LEU A 81 0.80 -3.61 -14.39
N ASN A 82 0.19 -4.30 -13.42
CA ASN A 82 -0.31 -3.68 -12.20
C ASN A 82 0.82 -3.03 -11.40
N GLY A 83 1.99 -3.66 -11.33
CA GLY A 83 3.17 -3.09 -10.67
C GLY A 83 3.56 -1.73 -11.24
N LEU A 84 3.48 -1.57 -12.57
CA LEU A 84 3.76 -0.29 -13.24
C LEU A 84 2.63 0.73 -13.04
N VAL A 85 1.37 0.29 -12.97
CA VAL A 85 0.20 1.16 -12.72
C VAL A 85 0.16 1.67 -11.27
N LEU A 86 0.68 0.91 -10.31
CA LEU A 86 0.69 1.26 -8.89
C LEU A 86 1.70 2.36 -8.53
N VAL A 87 2.73 2.58 -9.36
CA VAL A 87 3.79 3.58 -9.14
C VAL A 87 3.40 4.91 -9.76
#